data_AF-A0A7J8TLF9-F1
#
_entry.id   AF-A0A7J8TLF9-F1
#
_cell.length_a   1.000
_cell.length_b   1.000
_cell.length_c   1.000
_cell.angle_alpha   90.00
_cell.angle_beta   90.00
_cell.angle_gamma   90.00
#
_symmetry.space_group_name_H-M   'P 1'
#
loop_
_entity.id
_entity.type
_entity.pdbx_description
1 polymer ?
#
loop_
_entity_poly.entity_id
_entity_poly.type
_entity_poly.pdbx_seq_one_letter_code
_entity_poly.pdbx_strand_id
1 'polypeptide(L)'
;LDGAVLNVGEELKAETLPLKLGSRVYKLQGLKSLTWYEVKISYPASIPASFSLQLKKGDLESGLNRNRRLLNTEKLIFKTDNLDSINDQGGLHVLVTVEPEGFVAIPNTKEREFIIFNIVCDELLLGIPYYAWWVVAFVVLCLVSALIIPSYLPSYLLRDQNVAKQS
;
A
#
# COMPACT_ATOMS: atom_id res chain seq x y z
N LEU A 1 14.61 -13.83 17.95
CA LEU A 1 13.76 -12.78 17.34
C LEU A 1 12.43 -13.44 17.02
N ASP A 2 11.47 -13.37 17.93
CA ASP A 2 10.10 -13.83 17.66
C ASP A 2 9.43 -12.77 16.78
N GLY A 3 9.79 -12.79 15.50
CA GLY A 3 9.27 -11.88 14.49
C GLY A 3 7.86 -12.26 14.09
N ALA A 4 6.97 -11.27 13.99
CA ALA A 4 5.66 -11.50 13.41
C ALA A 4 5.81 -11.82 11.92
N VAL A 5 4.90 -12.62 11.38
CA VAL A 5 4.91 -12.99 9.97
C VAL A 5 3.94 -12.09 9.23
N LEU A 6 4.38 -11.50 8.12
CA LEU A 6 3.55 -10.71 7.21
C LEU A 6 3.45 -11.45 5.88
N ASN A 7 2.30 -12.08 5.64
CA ASN A 7 2.01 -12.78 4.40
C ASN A 7 1.61 -11.78 3.31
N VAL A 8 2.06 -12.02 2.08
CA VAL A 8 1.65 -11.22 0.92
C VAL A 8 0.13 -11.32 0.72
N GLY A 9 -0.53 -10.18 0.59
CA GLY A 9 -1.97 -10.05 0.38
C GLY A 9 -2.81 -10.13 1.65
N GLU A 10 -2.19 -10.37 2.81
CA GLU A 10 -2.89 -10.43 4.10
C GLU A 10 -2.54 -9.19 4.95
N GLU A 11 -3.58 -8.47 5.37
CA GLU A 11 -3.46 -7.32 6.26
C GLU A 11 -3.42 -7.77 7.72
N LEU A 12 -2.35 -7.41 8.44
CA LEU A 12 -2.32 -7.48 9.89
C LEU A 12 -2.98 -6.24 10.46
N LYS A 13 -4.02 -6.45 11.28
CA LYS A 13 -4.88 -5.38 11.81
C LYS A 13 -4.64 -5.17 13.29
N ALA A 14 -4.76 -3.92 13.71
CA ALA A 14 -4.69 -3.51 15.11
C ALA A 14 -3.40 -3.94 15.82
N GLU A 15 -2.29 -3.95 15.11
CA GLU A 15 -0.96 -4.15 15.69
C GLU A 15 -0.61 -2.99 16.62
N THR A 16 0.12 -3.28 17.69
CA THR A 16 0.50 -2.29 18.70
C THR A 16 2.00 -2.15 18.82
N LEU A 17 2.50 -0.91 18.87
CA LEU A 17 3.88 -0.61 19.22
C LEU A 17 3.98 0.47 20.29
N PRO A 18 4.98 0.41 21.19
CA PRO A 18 5.30 1.51 22.08
C PRO A 18 5.60 2.76 21.26
N LEU A 19 5.00 3.90 21.61
CA LEU A 19 5.21 5.15 20.87
C LEU A 19 6.65 5.67 21.01
N LYS A 20 7.29 5.40 22.14
CA LYS A 20 8.68 5.77 22.41
C LYS A 20 9.61 4.60 22.09
N LEU A 21 10.50 4.79 21.11
CA LEU A 21 11.50 3.79 20.70
C LEU A 21 10.90 2.43 20.31
N GLY A 22 9.64 2.43 19.84
CA GLY A 22 8.99 1.21 19.39
C GLY A 22 9.61 0.72 18.10
N SER A 23 9.97 -0.56 18.07
CA SER A 23 10.39 -1.21 16.83
C SER A 23 9.93 -2.65 16.80
N ARG A 24 9.65 -3.16 15.60
CA ARG A 24 9.29 -4.56 15.38
C ARG A 24 9.71 -5.02 14.00
N VAL A 25 10.17 -6.27 13.95
CA VAL A 25 10.56 -6.93 12.71
C VAL A 25 9.44 -7.86 12.27
N TYR A 26 9.07 -7.73 11.00
CA TYR A 26 8.13 -8.62 10.31
C TYR A 26 8.87 -9.45 9.27
N LYS A 27 8.72 -10.76 9.32
CA LYS A 27 9.23 -11.67 8.28
C LYS A 27 8.23 -11.72 7.13
N LEU A 28 8.67 -11.39 5.92
CA LEU A 28 7.83 -11.46 4.73
C LEU A 28 7.73 -12.90 4.22
N GLN A 29 6.50 -13.37 3.97
CA GLN A 29 6.23 -14.71 3.41
C GLN A 29 5.31 -14.63 2.19
N GLY A 30 5.42 -15.61 1.30
CA GLY A 30 4.65 -15.65 0.05
C GLY A 30 5.20 -14.77 -1.09
N LEU A 31 6.47 -14.37 -1.00
CA LEU A 31 7.15 -13.58 -2.04
C LEU A 31 7.46 -14.44 -3.28
N LYS A 32 7.37 -13.83 -4.46
CA LYS A 32 7.72 -14.38 -5.77
C LYS A 32 8.99 -13.71 -6.30
N SER A 33 9.79 -14.45 -7.07
CA SER A 33 10.99 -13.89 -7.71
C SER A 33 10.67 -12.78 -8.69
N LEU A 34 11.59 -11.83 -8.84
CA LEU A 34 11.55 -10.77 -9.86
C LEU A 34 10.27 -9.91 -9.85
N THR A 35 9.53 -9.96 -8.74
CA THR A 35 8.22 -9.33 -8.57
C THR A 35 8.34 -8.08 -7.71
N TRP A 36 7.50 -7.09 -7.96
CA TRP A 36 7.44 -5.86 -7.16
C TRP A 36 6.45 -6.02 -6.01
N TYR A 37 6.82 -5.47 -4.87
CA TYR A 37 6.01 -5.49 -3.65
C TYR A 37 5.91 -4.11 -3.03
N GLU A 38 4.82 -3.90 -2.30
CA GLU A 38 4.56 -2.70 -1.56
C GLU A 38 4.15 -3.04 -0.12
N VAL A 39 4.91 -2.55 0.84
CA VAL A 39 4.53 -2.60 2.26
C VAL A 39 3.96 -1.25 2.66
N LYS A 40 2.77 -1.26 3.23
CA LYS A 40 2.05 -0.06 3.67
C LYS A 40 1.74 -0.18 5.14
N ILE A 41 1.88 0.94 5.85
CA ILE A 41 1.38 1.12 7.21
C ILE A 41 0.31 2.20 7.20
N SER A 42 -0.77 1.97 7.95
CA SER A 42 -1.80 2.97 8.23
C SER A 42 -2.06 3.07 9.73
N TYR A 43 -2.21 4.28 10.23
CA TYR A 43 -2.43 4.56 11.65
C TYR A 43 -3.34 5.79 11.85
N PRO A 44 -3.96 5.95 13.03
CA PRO A 44 -4.86 7.08 13.29
C PRO A 44 -4.14 8.43 13.22
N ALA A 45 -4.71 9.36 12.44
CA ALA A 45 -4.22 10.74 12.30
C ALA A 45 -4.25 11.58 13.60
N SER A 46 -5.00 11.12 14.61
CA SER A 46 -5.16 11.82 15.89
C SER A 46 -3.96 11.66 16.84
N ILE A 47 -3.02 10.77 16.51
CA ILE A 47 -1.82 10.52 17.31
C ILE A 47 -0.63 11.02 16.49
N PRO A 48 0.11 12.02 16.97
CA PRO A 48 1.19 12.58 16.19
C PRO A 48 2.42 11.66 16.33
N ALA A 49 2.64 10.86 15.29
CA ALA A 49 3.63 9.80 15.25
C ALA A 49 4.14 9.63 13.81
N SER A 50 5.40 9.26 13.67
CA SER A 50 6.04 8.91 12.41
C SER A 50 6.44 7.46 12.42
N PHE A 51 6.19 6.75 11.33
CA PHE A 51 6.70 5.40 11.13
C PHE A 51 7.84 5.44 10.12
N SER A 52 8.81 4.54 10.28
CA SER A 52 9.84 4.29 9.27
C SER A 52 9.88 2.82 8.93
N LEU A 53 9.99 2.54 7.65
CA LEU A 53 10.04 1.20 7.07
C LEU A 53 11.43 0.97 6.48
N GLN A 54 12.08 -0.11 6.91
CA GLN A 54 13.37 -0.52 6.38
C GLN A 54 13.34 -1.99 5.97
N LEU A 55 13.74 -2.27 4.72
CA LEU A 55 13.90 -3.63 4.24
C LEU A 55 15.26 -4.18 4.69
N LYS A 56 15.25 -5.34 5.33
CA LYS A 56 16.44 -6.10 5.72
C LYS A 56 16.49 -7.42 4.97
N LYS A 57 17.64 -7.73 4.38
CA LYS A 57 17.90 -8.99 3.67
C LYS A 57 18.98 -9.74 4.43
N GLY A 58 18.59 -10.69 5.27
CA GLY A 58 19.51 -11.31 6.23
C GLY A 58 20.23 -10.26 7.09
N ASP A 59 21.56 -10.40 7.23
CA ASP A 59 22.44 -9.50 7.98
C ASP A 59 22.88 -8.26 7.18
N LEU A 60 22.43 -8.13 5.93
CA LEU A 60 22.79 -7.03 5.04
C LEU A 60 21.63 -6.02 4.93
N GLU A 61 21.93 -4.76 5.25
CA GLU A 61 21.02 -3.64 4.97
C GLU A 61 20.95 -3.43 3.45
N SER A 62 19.81 -3.74 2.84
CA SER A 62 19.64 -3.61 1.39
C SER A 62 19.27 -2.16 1.04
N GLY A 63 20.21 -1.46 0.39
CA GLY A 63 20.15 -0.02 0.08
C GLY A 63 19.27 0.40 -1.10
N LEU A 64 18.19 -0.32 -1.43
CA LEU A 64 17.29 0.05 -2.54
C LEU A 64 15.85 0.32 -2.07
N ASN A 65 15.72 0.97 -0.92
CA ASN A 65 14.44 1.35 -0.32
C ASN A 65 14.02 2.73 -0.83
N ARG A 66 13.05 2.76 -1.76
CA ARG A 66 12.39 4.02 -2.12
C ARG A 66 11.28 4.30 -1.12
N ASN A 67 11.67 4.82 0.04
CA ASN A 67 10.73 5.28 1.06
C ASN A 67 10.06 6.57 0.58
N ARG A 68 8.72 6.60 0.61
CA ARG A 68 7.95 7.81 0.31
C ARG A 68 6.89 8.00 1.40
N ARG A 69 7.04 9.07 2.18
CA ARG A 69 6.03 9.48 3.17
C ARG A 69 4.82 10.06 2.43
N LEU A 70 3.63 9.54 2.67
CA LEU A 70 2.38 10.06 2.12
C LEU A 70 1.39 10.26 3.26
N LEU A 71 1.23 11.51 3.71
CA LEU A 71 0.32 11.84 4.80
C LEU A 71 0.59 10.94 6.04
N ASN A 72 -0.44 10.37 6.67
CA ASN A 72 -0.32 9.38 7.75
C ASN A 72 -0.22 7.94 7.24
N THR A 73 0.39 7.73 6.07
CA THR A 73 0.67 6.41 5.50
C THR A 73 2.12 6.31 5.05
N GLU A 74 2.82 5.34 5.61
CA GLU A 74 4.22 5.07 5.26
C GLU A 74 4.26 3.90 4.29
N LYS A 75 5.00 4.11 3.19
CA LYS A 75 5.02 3.20 2.04
C LYS A 75 6.45 2.87 1.63
N LEU A 76 6.75 1.57 1.62
CA LEU A 76 8.00 0.99 1.14
C LEU A 76 7.70 0.16 -0.11
N ILE A 77 8.33 0.50 -1.23
CA ILE A 77 8.29 -0.30 -2.46
C ILE A 77 9.65 -0.96 -2.66
N PHE A 78 9.66 -2.26 -2.93
CA PHE A 78 10.88 -2.99 -3.25
C PHE A 78 10.62 -4.04 -4.34
N LYS A 79 11.68 -4.45 -5.01
CA LYS A 79 11.65 -5.55 -5.97
C LYS A 79 12.38 -6.75 -5.37
N THR A 80 11.81 -7.93 -5.54
CA THR A 80 12.42 -9.17 -5.11
C THR A 80 13.39 -9.66 -6.19
N ASP A 81 14.58 -10.11 -5.79
CA ASP A 81 15.54 -10.77 -6.68
C ASP A 81 15.15 -12.26 -6.89
N ASN A 82 16.11 -13.09 -7.30
CA ASN A 82 15.88 -14.54 -7.40
C ASN A 82 15.58 -15.15 -6.02
N LEU A 83 14.58 -16.05 -5.94
CA LEU A 83 14.09 -16.61 -4.66
C LEU A 83 15.20 -17.39 -3.93
N ASP A 84 16.02 -18.10 -4.68
CA ASP A 84 17.10 -18.93 -4.15
C ASP A 84 18.05 -18.09 -3.29
N SER A 85 18.42 -16.91 -3.80
CA SER A 85 19.28 -15.96 -3.09
C SER A 85 18.65 -15.37 -1.81
N ILE A 86 17.32 -15.39 -1.71
CA ILE A 86 16.58 -14.85 -0.56
C ILE A 86 16.44 -15.90 0.53
N ASN A 87 16.14 -17.14 0.14
CA ASN A 87 16.05 -18.26 1.08
C ASN A 87 17.42 -18.57 1.70
N ASP A 88 18.49 -18.51 0.90
CA ASP A 88 19.87 -18.70 1.38
C ASP A 88 20.31 -17.63 2.38
N GLN A 89 19.74 -16.42 2.29
CA GLN A 89 20.04 -15.28 3.16
C GLN A 89 19.07 -15.15 4.36
N GLY A 90 18.31 -16.19 4.68
CA GLY A 90 17.40 -16.21 5.83
C GLY A 90 16.07 -15.48 5.63
N GLY A 91 15.77 -15.05 4.41
CA GLY A 91 14.52 -14.39 4.04
C GLY A 91 14.54 -12.86 4.10
N LEU A 92 13.48 -12.26 3.60
CA LEU A 92 13.25 -10.81 3.62
C LEU A 92 12.47 -10.41 4.86
N HIS A 93 12.92 -9.34 5.49
CA HIS A 93 12.31 -8.79 6.69
C HIS A 93 12.05 -7.30 6.52
N VAL A 94 11.01 -6.80 7.20
CA VAL A 94 10.72 -5.38 7.30
C VAL A 94 10.85 -4.98 8.75
N LEU A 95 11.78 -4.07 9.02
CA LEU A 95 11.86 -3.38 10.30
C LEU A 95 10.92 -2.17 10.24
N VAL A 96 9.98 -2.15 11.19
CA VAL A 96 9.07 -1.05 11.45
C VAL A 96 9.56 -0.35 12.69
N THR A 97 9.82 0.96 12.61
CA THR A 97 10.12 1.79 13.77
C THR A 97 9.08 2.89 13.89
N VAL A 98 8.77 3.31 15.12
CA VAL A 98 7.89 4.43 15.40
C VAL A 98 8.59 5.46 16.28
N GLU A 99 8.43 6.72 15.90
CA GLU A 99 8.91 7.88 16.65
C GLU A 99 7.74 8.85 16.88
N PRO A 100 7.64 9.47 18.07
CA PRO A 100 6.62 10.48 18.31
C PRO A 100 6.96 11.74 17.48
N GLU A 101 5.97 12.28 16.76
CA GLU A 101 6.10 13.59 16.13
C GLU A 101 5.38 14.62 17.02
N GLY A 102 6.03 15.73 17.36
CA GLY A 102 5.41 16.82 18.12
C GLY A 102 5.43 16.70 19.65
N PHE A 103 4.96 17.76 20.30
CA PHE A 103 4.93 17.91 21.75
C PHE A 103 3.49 17.89 22.25
N VAL A 104 3.25 17.27 23.40
CA VAL A 104 1.91 17.24 24.00
C VAL A 104 1.51 18.64 24.45
N ALA A 105 0.42 19.15 23.89
CA ALA A 105 -0.08 20.50 24.16
C ALA A 105 -0.55 20.69 25.61
N ILE A 106 -0.88 19.61 26.33
CA ILE A 106 -1.39 19.65 27.70
C ILE A 106 -0.29 19.18 28.67
N PRO A 107 0.34 20.10 29.42
CA PRO A 107 1.30 19.72 30.45
C PRO A 107 0.63 18.84 31.51
N ASN A 108 1.37 17.85 32.02
CA ASN A 108 0.97 16.95 33.11
C ASN A 108 -0.10 15.88 32.79
N THR A 109 -0.42 15.66 31.51
CA THR A 109 -1.21 14.49 31.08
C THR A 109 -0.29 13.35 30.67
N LYS A 110 -0.68 12.10 30.97
CA LYS A 110 0.07 10.92 30.51
C LYS A 110 0.05 10.90 28.99
N GLU A 111 1.22 11.02 28.37
CA GLU A 111 1.38 10.81 26.93
C GLU A 111 0.92 9.39 26.56
N ARG A 112 0.39 9.22 25.36
CA ARG A 112 -0.06 7.90 24.90
C ARG A 112 1.15 6.98 24.76
N GLU A 113 1.15 5.86 25.48
CA GLU A 113 2.29 4.94 25.52
C GLU A 113 2.37 4.03 24.29
N PHE A 114 1.23 3.77 23.63
CA PHE A 114 1.14 2.84 22.49
C PHE A 114 0.36 3.43 21.32
N ILE A 115 0.78 3.08 20.12
CA ILE A 115 0.07 3.36 18.87
C ILE A 115 -0.47 2.06 18.28
N ILE A 116 -1.68 2.15 17.71
CA ILE A 116 -2.32 1.07 16.97
C ILE A 116 -2.15 1.37 15.49
N PHE A 117 -1.77 0.36 14.70
CA PHE A 117 -1.61 0.49 13.26
C PHE A 117 -2.00 -0.81 12.54
N ASN A 118 -2.24 -0.70 11.24
CA ASN A 118 -2.36 -1.83 10.35
C ASN A 118 -1.16 -1.87 9.42
N ILE A 119 -0.72 -3.07 9.04
CA ILE A 119 0.36 -3.28 8.09
C ILE A 119 -0.03 -4.36 7.07
N VAL A 120 0.29 -4.12 5.79
CA VAL A 120 0.02 -5.04 4.69
C VAL A 120 1.19 -5.07 3.72
N CYS A 121 1.42 -6.22 3.09
CA CYS A 121 2.36 -6.40 1.98
C CYS A 121 1.59 -6.81 0.72
N ASP A 122 1.54 -5.97 -0.30
CA ASP A 122 0.81 -6.23 -1.55
C ASP A 122 1.77 -6.51 -2.72
N GLU A 123 1.37 -7.42 -3.62
CA GLU A 123 2.02 -7.62 -4.91
C GLU A 123 1.64 -6.50 -5.89
N LEU A 124 2.65 -5.94 -6.56
CA LEU A 124 2.49 -4.90 -7.58
C LEU A 124 2.71 -5.47 -8.99
N LEU A 125 1.75 -5.23 -9.88
CA LEU A 125 1.87 -5.51 -11.30
C LEU A 125 1.80 -4.18 -12.07
N LEU A 126 2.88 -3.85 -12.80
CA LEU A 126 3.07 -2.56 -13.48
C LEU A 126 2.88 -1.34 -12.56
N GLY A 127 3.28 -1.45 -11.29
CA GLY A 127 3.18 -0.39 -10.29
C GLY A 127 1.78 -0.23 -9.66
N ILE A 128 0.81 -1.06 -10.06
CA ILE A 128 -0.54 -1.09 -9.53
C ILE A 128 -0.70 -2.33 -8.64
N PRO A 129 -1.28 -2.22 -7.44
CA PRO A 129 -1.60 -3.38 -6.62
C PRO A 129 -2.47 -4.40 -7.35
N TYR A 130 -2.15 -5.69 -7.21
CA TYR A 130 -2.82 -6.76 -7.94
C TYR A 130 -4.36 -6.72 -7.78
N TYR A 131 -4.86 -6.43 -6.58
CA TYR A 131 -6.30 -6.32 -6.31
C TYR A 131 -7.01 -5.22 -7.11
N ALA A 132 -6.29 -4.18 -7.54
CA ALA A 132 -6.86 -3.02 -8.24
C ALA A 132 -7.02 -3.25 -9.76
N TRP A 133 -6.49 -4.34 -10.33
CA TRP A 133 -6.59 -4.63 -11.77
C TRP A 133 -8.03 -4.84 -12.26
N TRP A 134 -8.94 -5.27 -11.38
CA TRP A 134 -10.36 -5.33 -11.71
C TRP A 134 -10.93 -3.97 -12.10
N VAL A 135 -10.50 -2.90 -11.44
CA VAL A 135 -10.92 -1.52 -11.77
C VAL A 135 -10.48 -1.14 -13.19
N VAL A 136 -9.26 -1.51 -13.57
CA VAL A 136 -8.74 -1.28 -14.93
C VAL A 136 -9.61 -2.01 -15.96
N ALA A 137 -9.96 -3.27 -15.69
CA ALA A 137 -10.83 -4.05 -16.58
C ALA A 137 -12.22 -3.40 -16.75
N PHE A 138 -12.82 -2.91 -15.67
CA PHE A 138 -14.09 -2.18 -15.72
C PHE A 138 -14.00 -0.89 -16.55
N VAL A 139 -12.92 -0.11 -16.40
CA VAL A 139 -12.73 1.12 -17.18
C VAL A 139 -12.64 0.80 -18.68
N VAL A 140 -11.89 -0.24 -19.05
CA VAL A 140 -11.78 -0.68 -20.45
C VAL A 140 -13.14 -1.13 -20.99
N LEU A 141 -13.91 -1.89 -20.21
CA LEU A 141 -15.27 -2.31 -20.59
C LEU A 141 -16.17 -1.10 -20.84
N CYS A 142 -16.15 -0.10 -19.95
CA CYS A 142 -16.91 1.13 -20.10
C CYS A 142 -16.51 1.88 -21.39
N LEU A 143 -15.22 2.02 -21.66
CA LEU A 143 -14.72 2.68 -22.89
C LEU A 143 -15.16 1.94 -24.15
N VAL A 144 -15.06 0.61 -24.18
CA VAL A 144 -15.52 -0.20 -25.31
C VAL A 144 -17.02 -0.03 -25.51
N SER A 145 -17.81 -0.07 -24.44
CA SER A 145 -19.26 0.14 -24.51
C SER A 145 -19.60 1.55 -25.04
N ALA A 146 -18.90 2.58 -24.59
CA ALA A 146 -19.12 3.95 -25.03
C ALA A 146 -18.81 4.17 -26.52
N LEU A 147 -17.92 3.36 -27.11
CA LEU A 147 -17.63 3.39 -28.55
C LEU A 147 -18.63 2.57 -29.37
N ILE A 148 -19.17 1.49 -28.79
CA ILE A 148 -20.11 0.59 -29.46
C ILE A 148 -21.55 1.13 -29.40
N ILE A 149 -22.01 1.65 -28.26
CA ILE A 149 -23.39 2.11 -28.08
C ILE A 149 -23.81 3.16 -29.14
N PRO A 150 -22.98 4.16 -29.51
CA PRO A 150 -23.30 5.10 -30.56
C PRO A 150 -23.44 4.49 -31.95
N SER A 151 -22.76 3.38 -32.25
CA SER A 151 -22.87 2.73 -33.57
C SER A 151 -24.15 1.90 -33.72
N TYR A 152 -24.76 1.48 -32.61
CA TYR A 152 -26.06 0.83 -32.58
C TYR A 152 -27.24 1.79 -32.39
N LEU A 153 -26.99 3.06 -32.06
CA LEU A 153 -28.02 4.08 -31.97
C LEU A 153 -28.50 4.45 -33.38
N PRO A 154 -29.77 4.16 -33.71
CA PRO A 154 -30.25 4.41 -35.06
C PRO A 154 -30.36 5.92 -35.31
N SER A 155 -29.89 6.34 -36.48
CA SER A 155 -29.76 7.75 -36.91
C SER A 155 -31.07 8.55 -36.91
N TYR A 156 -32.22 7.93 -36.70
CA TYR A 156 -33.51 8.61 -36.59
C TYR A 156 -33.70 9.37 -35.26
N LEU A 157 -33.04 8.98 -34.16
CA LEU A 157 -33.13 9.72 -32.89
C LEU A 157 -32.31 11.02 -32.89
N LEU A 158 -31.36 11.16 -33.80
CA LEU A 158 -30.55 12.37 -33.98
C LEU A 158 -31.23 13.40 -34.91
N ARG A 159 -32.31 13.02 -35.61
CA ARG A 159 -32.94 13.86 -36.65
C ARG A 159 -34.04 14.78 -36.12
N ASP A 160 -34.59 14.52 -34.94
CA ASP A 160 -35.83 15.14 -34.47
C ASP A 160 -35.67 16.52 -33.78
N GLN A 161 -34.44 17.07 -33.71
CA GLN A 161 -34.22 18.42 -33.17
C GLN A 161 -34.24 19.53 -34.23
N ASN A 162 -34.23 19.20 -35.53
CA ASN A 162 -34.20 20.21 -36.60
C ASN A 162 -35.58 20.53 -37.19
N VAL A 163 -36.64 19.77 -36.85
CA VAL A 163 -37.99 19.99 -37.41
C VAL A 163 -38.83 20.95 -36.55
N ALA A 164 -38.52 21.11 -35.26
CA ALA A 164 -39.25 22.02 -34.37
C ALA A 164 -38.85 23.50 -34.47
N LYS A 165 -37.89 23.86 -35.34
CA LYS A 165 -37.46 25.26 -35.57
C LYS A 165 -38.01 25.89 -36.86
N GLN A 166 -38.90 25.20 -37.57
CA GLN A 166 -39.61 25.72 -38.74
C GLN A 166 -41.12 25.57 -38.56
N SER A 167 -41.69 26.31 -37.61
CA SER A 167 -43.11 26.67 -37.57
C SER A 167 -43.27 28.08 -36.99
#